data_AF-A0AAV5EGP1-F1
#
_entry.id   AF-A0AAV5EGP1-F1
#
_cell.length_a   1.000
_cell.length_b   1.000
_cell.length_c   1.000
_cell.angle_alpha   90.00
_cell.angle_beta   90.00
_cell.angle_gamma   90.00
#
_symmetry.space_group_name_H-M   'P 1'
#
loop_
_entity.id
_entity.type
_entity.pdbx_description
1 polymer ?
#
loop_
_entity_poly.entity_id
_entity_poly.type
_entity_poly.pdbx_seq_one_letter_code
_entity_poly.pdbx_strand_id
1 'polypeptide(L)'
;MNGMEMKYALLAPWAVRSTYRFLTSEKEERDLLSFFVLPVLLLRLLYSQVWISVSRHQTARSKHRIVNKSLDFDQVDRERNWDDQIVLTALLFYVVNAAVPVAQGVPWWNSKGLVVSVLLHAGPVEFLYYWFHRALHHHYLYSRYHSHHHASIVTEPITSVIHPFAEELVYFVLFAIPLLTTIGTQTASVTVANGYLIYIDFMNYLGHCNLELVPKWLFDGFPPLKYLMYTPS
;
A
#
# COMPACT_ATOMS: atom_id res chain seq x y z
N MET A 1 -11.59 16.24 -21.97
CA MET A 1 -11.04 15.07 -21.27
C MET A 1 -10.74 15.51 -19.84
N ASN A 2 -11.44 14.94 -18.85
CA ASN A 2 -11.21 15.31 -17.45
C ASN A 2 -9.86 14.72 -16.98
N GLY A 3 -9.11 15.44 -16.15
CA GLY A 3 -7.75 15.05 -15.73
C GLY A 3 -7.63 13.64 -15.11
N MET A 4 -8.73 13.09 -14.59
CA MET A 4 -8.84 11.72 -14.07
C MET A 4 -8.62 10.63 -15.15
N GLU A 5 -8.94 10.90 -16.42
CA GLU A 5 -8.83 9.92 -17.51
C GLU A 5 -7.38 9.77 -18.02
N MET A 6 -6.52 10.78 -17.79
CA MET A 6 -5.17 10.83 -18.39
C MET A 6 -4.08 10.20 -17.51
N LYS A 7 -4.31 10.00 -16.20
CA LYS A 7 -3.25 9.54 -15.29
C LYS A 7 -2.75 8.13 -15.62
N TYR A 8 -3.62 7.23 -16.08
CA TYR A 8 -3.23 5.89 -16.51
C TYR A 8 -2.39 5.89 -17.79
N ALA A 9 -2.56 6.90 -18.65
CA ALA A 9 -1.75 7.04 -19.87
C ALA A 9 -0.26 7.26 -19.56
N LEU A 10 0.08 7.78 -18.37
CA LEU A 10 1.47 7.90 -17.90
C LEU A 10 2.18 6.55 -17.81
N LEU A 11 1.43 5.47 -17.55
CA LEU A 11 1.97 4.13 -17.41
C LEU A 11 2.07 3.38 -18.74
N ALA A 12 1.34 3.82 -19.77
CA ALA A 12 1.23 3.08 -21.03
C ALA A 12 2.58 2.85 -21.73
N PRO A 13 3.49 3.84 -21.87
CA PRO A 13 4.80 3.60 -22.49
C PRO A 13 5.63 2.56 -21.74
N TRP A 14 5.58 2.58 -20.41
CA TRP A 14 6.32 1.65 -19.54
C TRP A 14 5.73 0.24 -19.57
N ALA A 15 4.40 0.13 -19.53
CA ALA A 15 3.69 -1.13 -19.64
C ALA A 15 3.92 -1.81 -21.00
N VAL A 16 3.86 -1.04 -22.10
CA VAL A 16 4.16 -1.55 -23.44
C VAL A 16 5.61 -1.99 -23.54
N ARG A 17 6.56 -1.17 -23.07
CA ARG A 17 8.00 -1.49 -23.12
C ARG A 17 8.32 -2.75 -22.31
N SER A 18 7.84 -2.85 -21.08
CA SER A 18 8.11 -4.00 -20.19
C SER A 18 7.49 -5.29 -20.73
N THR A 19 6.25 -5.22 -21.23
CA THR A 19 5.58 -6.36 -21.89
C THR A 19 6.33 -6.78 -23.14
N TYR A 20 6.70 -5.84 -24.01
CA TYR A 20 7.46 -6.12 -25.22
C TYR A 20 8.79 -6.82 -24.88
N ARG A 21 9.59 -6.25 -23.96
CA ARG A 21 10.85 -6.86 -23.53
C ARG A 21 10.64 -8.27 -22.98
N PHE A 22 9.62 -8.50 -22.16
CA PHE A 22 9.34 -9.83 -21.63
C PHE A 22 9.02 -10.86 -22.72
N LEU A 23 8.26 -10.45 -23.74
CA LEU A 23 7.84 -11.35 -24.84
C LEU A 23 8.95 -11.62 -25.84
N THR A 24 9.87 -10.68 -26.06
CA THR A 24 10.92 -10.79 -27.09
C THR A 24 12.28 -11.21 -26.55
N SER A 25 12.53 -11.12 -25.25
CA SER A 25 13.81 -11.52 -24.65
C SER A 25 13.86 -13.03 -24.38
N GLU A 26 15.07 -13.57 -24.46
CA GLU A 26 15.40 -14.93 -24.01
C GLU A 26 15.04 -15.11 -22.53
N LYS A 27 14.77 -16.35 -22.11
CA LYS A 27 14.21 -16.65 -20.78
C LYS A 27 15.08 -16.10 -19.64
N GLU A 28 16.39 -16.16 -19.79
CA GLU A 28 17.40 -15.73 -18.82
C GLU A 28 17.49 -14.20 -18.72
N GLU A 29 17.06 -13.47 -19.75
CA GLU A 29 17.11 -12.01 -19.84
C GLU A 29 15.78 -11.34 -19.44
N ARG A 30 14.75 -12.13 -19.13
CA ARG A 30 13.42 -11.62 -18.79
C ARG A 30 13.42 -10.88 -17.47
N ASP A 31 13.08 -9.60 -17.54
CA ASP A 31 12.82 -8.78 -16.37
C ASP A 31 11.40 -9.01 -15.83
N LEU A 32 11.28 -9.97 -14.92
CA LEU A 32 10.01 -10.28 -14.28
C LEU A 32 9.49 -9.15 -13.38
N LEU A 33 10.37 -8.43 -12.68
CA LEU A 33 9.92 -7.35 -11.81
C LEU A 33 9.22 -6.25 -12.61
N SER A 34 9.82 -5.81 -13.72
CA SER A 34 9.19 -4.81 -14.58
C SER A 34 7.93 -5.33 -15.26
N PHE A 35 7.91 -6.59 -15.70
CA PHE A 35 6.74 -7.18 -16.35
C PHE A 35 5.53 -7.27 -15.41
N PHE A 36 5.74 -7.66 -14.15
CA PHE A 36 4.66 -7.84 -13.18
C PHE A 36 4.06 -6.52 -12.65
N VAL A 37 4.66 -5.36 -12.92
CA VAL A 37 4.11 -4.06 -12.48
C VAL A 37 2.69 -3.85 -12.99
N LEU A 38 2.40 -4.10 -14.27
CA LEU A 38 1.05 -3.92 -14.82
C LEU A 38 0.04 -4.93 -14.24
N PRO A 39 0.29 -6.26 -14.27
CA PRO A 39 -0.61 -7.23 -13.64
C PRO A 39 -0.88 -6.94 -12.16
N VAL A 40 0.14 -6.54 -11.40
CA VAL A 40 -0.01 -6.25 -9.97
C VAL A 40 -0.74 -4.94 -9.74
N LEU A 41 -0.54 -3.90 -10.57
CA LEU A 41 -1.36 -2.70 -10.53
C LEU A 41 -2.85 -3.01 -10.76
N LEU A 42 -3.17 -3.82 -11.77
CA LEU A 42 -4.55 -4.22 -12.06
C LEU A 42 -5.15 -5.02 -10.91
N LEU A 43 -4.36 -5.94 -10.33
CA LEU A 43 -4.76 -6.68 -9.14
C LEU A 43 -5.04 -5.75 -7.96
N ARG A 44 -4.17 -4.77 -7.70
CA ARG A 44 -4.34 -3.78 -6.63
C ARG A 44 -5.62 -2.97 -6.83
N LEU A 45 -5.90 -2.47 -8.03
CA LEU A 45 -7.15 -1.76 -8.34
C LEU A 45 -8.38 -2.61 -8.06
N LEU A 46 -8.40 -3.87 -8.52
CA LEU A 46 -9.48 -4.81 -8.24
C LEU A 46 -9.61 -5.08 -6.73
N TYR A 47 -8.48 -5.28 -6.06
CA TYR A 47 -8.40 -5.59 -4.64
C TYR A 47 -8.96 -4.45 -3.78
N SER A 48 -8.55 -3.21 -4.05
CA SER A 48 -9.09 -2.02 -3.40
C SER A 48 -10.61 -1.91 -3.61
N GLN A 49 -11.09 -2.16 -4.84
CA GLN A 49 -12.52 -2.09 -5.14
C GLN A 49 -13.34 -3.16 -4.41
N VAL A 50 -12.80 -4.36 -4.25
CA VAL A 50 -13.42 -5.41 -3.43
C VAL A 50 -13.50 -4.96 -1.98
N TRP A 51 -12.41 -4.40 -1.43
CA TRP A 51 -12.38 -3.89 -0.06
C TRP A 51 -13.37 -2.74 0.18
N ILE A 52 -13.44 -1.77 -0.73
CA ILE A 52 -14.43 -0.69 -0.68
C ILE A 52 -15.85 -1.28 -0.67
N SER A 53 -16.13 -2.21 -1.58
CA SER A 53 -17.46 -2.82 -1.70
C SER A 53 -17.86 -3.56 -0.41
N VAL A 54 -16.94 -4.34 0.15
CA VAL A 54 -17.17 -5.08 1.40
C VAL A 54 -17.36 -4.10 2.57
N SER A 55 -16.49 -3.11 2.70
CA SER A 55 -16.56 -2.10 3.77
C SER A 55 -17.86 -1.32 3.74
N ARG A 56 -18.27 -0.81 2.56
CA ARG A 56 -19.54 -0.08 2.39
C ARG A 56 -20.75 -0.95 2.65
N HIS A 57 -20.74 -2.19 2.16
CA HIS A 57 -21.83 -3.13 2.40
C HIS A 57 -21.99 -3.44 3.90
N GLN A 58 -20.88 -3.68 4.61
CA GLN A 58 -20.92 -3.92 6.06
C GLN A 58 -21.28 -2.64 6.83
N THR A 59 -20.78 -1.48 6.40
CA THR A 59 -21.14 -0.19 6.99
C THR A 59 -22.65 0.07 6.88
N ALA A 60 -23.31 -0.35 5.80
CA ALA A 60 -24.75 -0.16 5.64
C ALA A 60 -25.62 -1.11 6.48
N ARG A 61 -25.12 -2.31 6.83
CA ARG A 61 -25.95 -3.39 7.43
C ARG A 61 -25.54 -3.82 8.84
N SER A 62 -24.26 -3.70 9.19
CA SER A 62 -23.68 -4.34 10.36
C SER A 62 -23.91 -3.48 11.61
N LYS A 63 -24.10 -4.16 12.75
CA LYS A 63 -24.07 -3.52 14.06
C LYS A 63 -22.65 -3.47 14.65
N HIS A 64 -21.71 -4.22 14.07
CA HIS A 64 -20.30 -4.32 14.50
C HIS A 64 -19.45 -3.32 13.72
N ARG A 65 -19.67 -2.03 14.00
CA ARG A 65 -18.97 -0.91 13.37
C ARG A 65 -18.31 -0.07 14.44
N ILE A 66 -17.10 0.38 14.17
CA ILE A 66 -16.31 1.18 15.10
C ILE A 66 -16.95 2.56 15.25
N VAL A 67 -17.23 3.22 14.12
CA VAL A 67 -17.93 4.49 14.04
C VAL A 67 -19.36 4.26 13.57
N ASN A 68 -20.32 4.56 14.44
CA ASN A 68 -21.75 4.45 14.15
C ASN A 68 -22.29 5.67 13.39
N LYS A 69 -21.78 5.89 12.16
CA LYS A 69 -22.21 6.95 11.24
C LYS A 69 -22.35 6.40 9.82
N SER A 70 -23.11 7.10 8.98
CA SER A 70 -23.18 6.84 7.54
C SER A 70 -22.07 7.60 6.81
N LEU A 71 -21.63 7.04 5.69
CA LEU A 71 -20.72 7.72 4.76
C LEU A 71 -21.45 8.90 4.10
N ASP A 72 -20.84 10.09 4.14
CA ASP A 72 -21.39 11.29 3.49
C ASP A 72 -20.77 11.49 2.09
N PHE A 73 -21.46 12.26 1.24
CA PHE A 73 -21.02 12.52 -0.13
C PHE A 73 -19.73 13.34 -0.19
N ASP A 74 -19.52 14.25 0.77
CA ASP A 74 -18.31 15.08 0.84
C ASP A 74 -17.06 14.22 1.05
N GLN A 75 -17.14 13.18 1.89
CA GLN A 75 -16.08 12.20 2.07
C GLN A 75 -15.87 11.36 0.80
N VAL A 76 -16.95 10.91 0.14
CA VAL A 76 -16.82 10.18 -1.14
C VAL A 76 -16.06 11.01 -2.18
N ASP A 77 -16.34 12.30 -2.27
CA ASP A 77 -15.66 13.20 -3.19
C ASP A 77 -14.20 13.45 -2.78
N ARG A 78 -13.92 13.58 -1.48
CA ARG A 78 -12.57 13.73 -0.92
C ARG A 78 -11.66 12.56 -1.24
N GLU A 79 -12.21 11.34 -1.22
CA GLU A 79 -11.45 10.09 -1.39
C GLU A 79 -11.45 9.58 -2.83
N ARG A 80 -12.02 10.35 -3.77
CA ARG A 80 -12.25 9.92 -5.16
C ARG A 80 -10.98 9.53 -5.92
N ASN A 81 -9.82 10.06 -5.50
CA ASN A 81 -8.52 9.86 -6.13
C ASN A 81 -7.63 8.84 -5.38
N TRP A 82 -8.23 7.91 -4.63
CA TRP A 82 -7.56 6.83 -3.91
C TRP A 82 -6.61 5.97 -4.77
N ASP A 83 -6.82 5.93 -6.08
CA ASP A 83 -6.02 5.19 -7.05
C ASP A 83 -4.73 5.91 -7.45
N ASP A 84 -4.55 7.18 -7.08
CA ASP A 84 -3.32 7.94 -7.35
C ASP A 84 -2.08 7.27 -6.73
N GLN A 85 -2.23 6.71 -5.52
CA GLN A 85 -1.17 5.98 -4.82
C GLN A 85 -0.73 4.74 -5.61
N ILE A 86 -1.67 4.01 -6.20
CA ILE A 86 -1.39 2.80 -6.98
C ILE A 86 -0.65 3.16 -8.27
N VAL A 87 -1.10 4.23 -8.95
CA VAL A 87 -0.45 4.74 -10.17
C VAL A 87 0.97 5.21 -9.87
N LEU A 88 1.17 5.98 -8.79
CA LEU A 88 2.49 6.44 -8.36
C LEU A 88 3.41 5.27 -7.99
N THR A 89 2.89 4.26 -7.29
CA THR A 89 3.66 3.03 -6.98
C THR A 89 4.17 2.37 -8.26
N ALA A 90 3.30 2.18 -9.26
CA ALA A 90 3.70 1.54 -10.51
C ALA A 90 4.74 2.37 -11.27
N LEU A 91 4.58 3.70 -11.32
CA LEU A 91 5.55 4.60 -11.95
C LEU A 91 6.91 4.49 -11.26
N LEU A 92 6.95 4.53 -9.92
CA LEU A 92 8.18 4.39 -9.15
C LEU A 92 8.84 3.02 -9.38
N PHE A 93 8.07 1.94 -9.44
CA PHE A 93 8.61 0.62 -9.74
C PHE A 93 9.26 0.56 -11.13
N TYR A 94 8.60 1.10 -12.16
CA TYR A 94 9.19 1.18 -13.50
C TYR A 94 10.47 2.03 -13.53
N VAL A 95 10.46 3.21 -12.89
CA VAL A 95 11.60 4.12 -12.85
C VAL A 95 12.78 3.50 -12.10
N VAL A 96 12.54 2.94 -10.90
CA VAL A 96 13.58 2.29 -10.09
C VAL A 96 14.15 1.08 -10.82
N ASN A 97 13.31 0.22 -11.39
CA ASN A 97 13.79 -0.92 -12.17
C ASN A 97 14.64 -0.48 -13.38
N ALA A 98 14.24 0.57 -14.10
CA ALA A 98 15.01 1.10 -15.22
C ALA A 98 16.34 1.76 -14.79
N ALA A 99 16.36 2.42 -13.63
CA ALA A 99 17.53 3.14 -13.11
C ALA A 99 18.52 2.25 -12.33
N VAL A 100 18.07 1.10 -11.83
CA VAL A 100 18.87 0.20 -10.99
C VAL A 100 19.03 -1.16 -11.68
N PRO A 101 20.13 -1.38 -12.44
CA PRO A 101 20.35 -2.62 -13.18
C PRO A 101 20.31 -3.88 -12.31
N VAL A 102 20.73 -3.80 -11.04
CA VAL A 102 20.69 -4.93 -10.08
C VAL A 102 19.26 -5.40 -9.80
N ALA A 103 18.25 -4.55 -10.02
CA ALA A 103 16.84 -4.93 -9.91
C ALA A 103 16.32 -5.67 -11.16
N GLN A 104 17.06 -5.65 -12.28
CA GLN A 104 16.70 -6.33 -13.52
C GLN A 104 17.26 -7.76 -13.46
N GLY A 105 16.37 -8.77 -13.41
CA GLY A 105 16.78 -10.18 -13.35
C GLY A 105 16.84 -10.80 -11.95
N VAL A 106 16.13 -10.23 -10.97
CA VAL A 106 15.96 -10.90 -9.67
C VAL A 106 15.20 -12.23 -9.84
N PRO A 107 15.50 -13.25 -9.01
CA PRO A 107 14.81 -14.54 -9.11
C PRO A 107 13.33 -14.41 -8.75
N TRP A 108 12.55 -15.42 -9.16
CA TRP A 108 11.14 -15.52 -8.76
C TRP A 108 10.97 -15.52 -7.24
N TRP A 109 11.82 -16.27 -6.52
CA TRP A 109 11.76 -16.46 -5.07
C TRP A 109 13.13 -16.36 -4.41
N ASN A 110 13.18 -15.73 -3.24
CA ASN A 110 14.35 -15.72 -2.37
C ASN A 110 13.93 -15.64 -0.90
N SER A 111 14.16 -16.71 -0.13
CA SER A 111 13.77 -16.77 1.29
C SER A 111 14.57 -15.83 2.18
N LYS A 112 15.83 -15.52 1.84
CA LYS A 112 16.63 -14.53 2.58
C LYS A 112 15.99 -13.15 2.44
N GLY A 113 15.52 -12.83 1.23
CA GLY A 113 14.77 -11.60 0.96
C GLY A 113 13.52 -11.49 1.82
N LEU A 114 12.74 -12.57 1.90
CA LEU A 114 11.55 -12.62 2.76
C LEU A 114 11.90 -12.33 4.22
N VAL A 115 12.91 -13.01 4.78
CA VAL A 115 13.32 -12.81 6.18
C VAL A 115 13.77 -11.38 6.42
N VAL A 116 14.60 -10.82 5.53
CA VAL A 116 15.04 -9.43 5.60
C VAL A 116 13.85 -8.48 5.56
N SER A 117 12.91 -8.67 4.63
CA SER A 117 11.73 -7.81 4.51
C SER A 117 10.84 -7.85 5.75
N VAL A 118 10.60 -9.03 6.32
CA VAL A 118 9.80 -9.20 7.54
C VAL A 118 10.48 -8.52 8.73
N LEU A 119 11.78 -8.73 8.93
CA LEU A 119 12.51 -8.13 10.06
C LEU A 119 12.59 -6.60 9.94
N LEU A 120 12.82 -6.09 8.72
CA LEU A 120 12.85 -4.65 8.47
C LEU A 120 11.48 -4.01 8.63
N HIS A 121 10.43 -4.70 8.20
CA HIS A 121 9.06 -4.22 8.37
C HIS A 121 8.70 -4.16 9.87
N ALA A 122 8.74 -5.31 10.56
CA ALA A 122 8.31 -5.43 11.95
C ALA A 122 9.16 -4.63 12.95
N GLY A 123 10.39 -4.27 12.59
CA GLY A 123 11.28 -3.45 13.43
C GLY A 123 11.37 -2.00 12.91
N PRO A 124 12.38 -1.68 12.08
CA PRO A 124 12.64 -0.32 11.61
C PRO A 124 11.44 0.42 11.01
N VAL A 125 10.67 -0.21 10.11
CA VAL A 125 9.57 0.46 9.42
C VAL A 125 8.45 0.82 10.39
N GLU A 126 7.98 -0.14 11.19
CA GLU A 126 6.95 0.10 12.22
C GLU A 126 7.39 1.17 13.23
N PHE A 127 8.65 1.12 13.68
CA PHE A 127 9.21 2.12 14.60
C PHE A 127 9.18 3.53 13.99
N LEU A 128 9.69 3.67 12.76
CA LEU A 128 9.73 4.96 12.06
C LEU A 128 8.33 5.45 11.72
N TYR A 129 7.42 4.55 11.30
CA TYR A 129 6.01 4.84 11.05
C TYR A 129 5.36 5.44 12.30
N TYR A 130 5.48 4.76 13.44
CA TYR A 130 4.90 5.20 14.70
C TYR A 130 5.34 6.62 15.08
N TRP A 131 6.64 6.89 15.05
CA TRP A 131 7.16 8.20 15.45
C TRP A 131 6.81 9.30 14.45
N PHE A 132 6.83 9.00 13.16
CA PHE A 132 6.42 9.95 12.13
C PHE A 132 4.93 10.28 12.25
N HIS A 133 4.08 9.27 12.35
CA HIS A 133 2.64 9.45 12.52
C HIS A 133 2.33 10.22 13.81
N ARG A 134 2.99 9.89 14.92
CA ARG A 134 2.88 10.65 16.17
C ARG A 134 3.31 12.12 16.00
N ALA A 135 4.35 12.39 15.22
CA ALA A 135 4.79 13.76 14.93
C ALA A 135 3.76 14.51 14.06
N LEU A 136 3.12 13.84 13.10
CA LEU A 136 2.05 14.41 12.28
C LEU A 136 0.86 14.91 13.11
N HIS A 137 0.62 14.32 14.29
CA HIS A 137 -0.40 14.79 15.23
C HIS A 137 0.01 16.03 16.04
N HIS A 138 1.23 16.54 15.89
CA HIS A 138 1.61 17.84 16.44
C HIS A 138 0.92 18.97 15.65
N HIS A 139 0.30 19.93 16.32
CA HIS A 139 -0.60 20.96 15.75
C HIS A 139 -0.13 21.57 14.41
N TYR A 140 1.16 21.90 14.29
CA TYR A 140 1.72 22.46 13.06
C TYR A 140 1.65 21.50 11.86
N LEU A 141 2.07 20.24 12.07
CA LEU A 141 2.06 19.21 11.03
C LEU A 141 0.64 18.72 10.77
N TYR A 142 -0.17 18.59 11.83
CA TYR A 142 -1.55 18.16 11.73
C TYR A 142 -2.32 19.08 10.79
N SER A 143 -2.35 20.38 11.10
CA SER A 143 -3.12 21.36 10.31
C SER A 143 -2.75 21.42 8.83
N ARG A 144 -1.49 21.13 8.47
CA ARG A 144 -0.95 21.29 7.10
C ARG A 144 -0.88 19.99 6.30
N TYR A 145 -0.63 18.88 6.97
CA TYR A 145 -0.25 17.63 6.33
C TYR A 145 -1.13 16.45 6.73
N HIS A 146 -1.75 16.43 7.91
CA HIS A 146 -2.47 15.23 8.38
C HIS A 146 -3.98 15.43 8.57
N SER A 147 -4.44 16.68 8.70
CA SER A 147 -5.85 17.02 8.95
C SER A 147 -6.79 16.56 7.82
N HIS A 148 -6.29 16.54 6.58
CA HIS A 148 -7.06 16.08 5.42
C HIS A 148 -7.43 14.60 5.53
N HIS A 149 -6.49 13.76 5.97
CA HIS A 149 -6.72 12.34 6.23
C HIS A 149 -7.75 12.14 7.34
N HIS A 150 -7.64 12.89 8.45
CA HIS A 150 -8.61 12.86 9.56
C HIS A 150 -9.96 13.50 9.26
N ALA A 151 -10.13 14.15 8.11
CA ALA A 151 -11.41 14.71 7.69
C ALA A 151 -12.39 13.60 7.23
N SER A 152 -11.89 12.40 6.94
CA SER A 152 -12.68 11.21 6.66
C SER A 152 -12.99 10.45 7.96
N ILE A 153 -14.17 10.72 8.53
CA ILE A 153 -14.55 10.22 9.86
C ILE A 153 -15.02 8.77 9.79
N VAL A 154 -15.75 8.40 8.74
CA VAL A 154 -16.20 7.01 8.54
C VAL A 154 -15.16 6.33 7.68
N THR A 155 -14.07 5.88 8.31
CA THR A 155 -12.94 5.33 7.55
C THR A 155 -13.39 4.22 6.62
N GLU A 156 -12.88 4.26 5.40
CA GLU A 156 -12.98 3.19 4.43
C GLU A 156 -11.57 2.65 4.15
N PRO A 157 -11.42 1.44 3.60
CA PRO A 157 -10.11 0.91 3.24
C PRO A 157 -9.24 1.91 2.47
N ILE A 158 -9.83 2.69 1.57
CA ILE A 158 -9.13 3.72 0.80
C ILE A 158 -8.75 4.98 1.59
N THR A 159 -9.40 5.29 2.71
CA THR A 159 -9.00 6.40 3.59
C THR A 159 -7.53 6.26 4.01
N SER A 160 -7.05 5.02 4.12
CA SER A 160 -5.65 4.69 4.44
C SER A 160 -4.59 5.17 3.43
N VAL A 161 -5.01 5.64 2.25
CA VAL A 161 -4.11 6.14 1.18
C VAL A 161 -4.50 7.56 0.74
N ILE A 162 -5.41 8.22 1.46
CA ILE A 162 -5.81 9.59 1.19
C ILE A 162 -5.04 10.51 2.15
N HIS A 163 -3.87 10.95 1.68
CA HIS A 163 -3.02 11.90 2.38
C HIS A 163 -2.62 13.05 1.45
N PRO A 164 -2.32 14.23 2.00
CA PRO A 164 -1.59 15.25 1.27
C PRO A 164 -0.28 14.70 0.71
N PHE A 165 0.08 15.14 -0.50
CA PHE A 165 1.19 14.57 -1.28
C PHE A 165 2.52 14.43 -0.52
N ALA A 166 2.85 15.39 0.35
CA ALA A 166 4.08 15.33 1.13
C ALA A 166 4.08 14.21 2.19
N GLU A 167 2.94 13.95 2.84
CA GLU A 167 2.80 12.83 3.77
C GLU A 167 2.92 11.50 3.00
N GLU A 168 2.23 11.40 1.86
CA GLU A 168 2.27 10.22 1.00
C GLU A 168 3.71 9.91 0.52
N LEU A 169 4.47 10.93 0.11
CA LEU A 169 5.87 10.76 -0.31
C LEU A 169 6.76 10.19 0.80
N VAL A 170 6.56 10.63 2.05
CA VAL A 170 7.31 10.10 3.20
C VAL A 170 6.96 8.63 3.44
N TYR A 171 5.67 8.26 3.35
CA TYR A 171 5.26 6.85 3.44
C TYR A 171 5.84 6.01 2.30
N PHE A 172 5.91 6.52 1.06
CA PHE A 172 6.59 5.84 -0.03
C PHE A 172 8.06 5.53 0.29
N VAL A 173 8.80 6.52 0.79
CA VAL A 173 10.21 6.33 1.18
C VAL A 173 10.33 5.32 2.31
N LEU A 174 9.46 5.43 3.31
CA LEU A 174 9.43 4.54 4.47
C LEU A 174 9.18 3.09 4.08
N PHE A 175 8.13 2.83 3.30
CA PHE A 175 7.79 1.48 2.85
C PHE A 175 8.72 0.98 1.73
N ALA A 176 9.51 1.83 1.07
CA ALA A 176 10.56 1.39 0.16
C ALA A 176 11.77 0.77 0.89
N ILE A 177 11.96 1.01 2.20
CA ILE A 177 13.13 0.53 2.96
C ILE A 177 13.35 -0.99 2.81
N PRO A 178 12.35 -1.87 3.04
CA PRO A 178 12.56 -3.31 2.85
C PRO A 178 12.91 -3.69 1.41
N LEU A 179 12.24 -3.08 0.43
CA LEU A 179 12.45 -3.38 -0.99
C LEU A 179 13.86 -2.98 -1.44
N LEU A 180 14.26 -1.73 -1.17
CA LEU A 180 15.59 -1.22 -1.51
C LEU A 180 16.70 -1.97 -0.77
N THR A 181 16.47 -2.35 0.49
CA THR A 181 17.46 -3.15 1.23
C THR A 181 17.65 -4.50 0.57
N THR A 182 16.57 -5.20 0.19
CA THR A 182 16.73 -6.49 -0.51
C THR A 182 17.45 -6.38 -1.85
N ILE A 183 17.30 -5.26 -2.57
CA ILE A 183 18.07 -4.98 -3.80
C ILE A 183 19.55 -4.78 -3.43
N GLY A 184 19.84 -3.94 -2.45
CA GLY A 184 21.21 -3.63 -2.01
C GLY A 184 21.96 -4.84 -1.43
N THR A 185 21.26 -5.77 -0.80
CA THR A 185 21.82 -7.03 -0.27
C THR A 185 21.75 -8.18 -1.26
N GLN A 186 21.29 -7.96 -2.50
CA GLN A 186 21.10 -8.98 -3.53
C GLN A 186 20.24 -10.17 -3.09
N THR A 187 19.25 -9.89 -2.24
CA THR A 187 18.27 -10.87 -1.77
C THR A 187 16.86 -10.62 -2.30
N ALA A 188 16.68 -9.63 -3.19
CA ALA A 188 15.40 -9.32 -3.81
C ALA A 188 14.83 -10.51 -4.59
N SER A 189 13.49 -10.57 -4.67
CA SER A 189 12.78 -11.51 -5.54
C SER A 189 11.42 -10.98 -5.94
N VAL A 190 10.90 -11.46 -7.07
CA VAL A 190 9.62 -11.03 -7.65
C VAL A 190 8.48 -11.25 -6.66
N THR A 191 8.38 -12.45 -6.07
CA THR A 191 7.28 -12.78 -5.16
C THR A 191 7.33 -11.96 -3.88
N VAL A 192 8.51 -11.74 -3.29
CA VAL A 192 8.63 -10.97 -2.04
C VAL A 192 8.29 -9.50 -2.29
N ALA A 193 8.77 -8.89 -3.37
CA ALA A 193 8.50 -7.49 -3.67
C ALA A 193 6.99 -7.23 -3.86
N ASN A 194 6.32 -8.05 -4.67
CA ASN A 194 4.89 -7.90 -4.93
C ASN A 194 4.04 -8.33 -3.74
N GLY A 195 4.43 -9.40 -3.04
CA GLY A 195 3.74 -9.85 -1.83
C GLY A 195 3.80 -8.81 -0.71
N TYR A 196 4.91 -8.08 -0.60
CA TYR A 196 5.05 -7.00 0.38
C TYR A 196 4.11 -5.82 0.08
N LEU A 197 3.89 -5.45 -1.18
CA LEU A 197 2.87 -4.45 -1.56
C LEU A 197 1.46 -4.89 -1.16
N ILE A 198 1.09 -6.12 -1.49
CA ILE A 198 -0.24 -6.67 -1.14
C ILE A 198 -0.42 -6.76 0.37
N TYR A 199 0.65 -7.09 1.11
CA TYR A 199 0.62 -7.10 2.58
C TYR A 199 0.39 -5.68 3.14
N ILE A 200 1.09 -4.66 2.64
CA ILE A 200 0.87 -3.27 3.07
C ILE A 200 -0.58 -2.85 2.79
N ASP A 201 -1.09 -3.10 1.57
CA ASP A 201 -2.47 -2.80 1.21
C ASP A 201 -3.44 -3.51 2.17
N PHE A 202 -3.24 -4.81 2.43
CA PHE A 202 -4.07 -5.58 3.35
C PHE A 202 -4.11 -4.98 4.75
N MET A 203 -2.94 -4.65 5.32
CA MET A 203 -2.85 -4.10 6.67
C MET A 203 -3.53 -2.74 6.75
N ASN A 204 -3.26 -1.85 5.80
CA ASN A 204 -3.89 -0.54 5.73
C ASN A 204 -5.42 -0.63 5.57
N TYR A 205 -5.89 -1.51 4.70
CA TYR A 205 -7.32 -1.70 4.42
C TYR A 205 -8.06 -2.33 5.59
N LEU A 206 -7.43 -3.30 6.26
CA LEU A 206 -7.95 -3.88 7.50
C LEU A 206 -8.10 -2.80 8.57
N GLY A 207 -7.08 -1.96 8.74
CA GLY A 207 -7.07 -0.87 9.73
C GLY A 207 -8.18 0.15 9.58
N HIS A 208 -8.57 0.42 8.33
CA HIS A 208 -9.48 1.50 7.98
C HIS A 208 -10.86 1.01 7.52
N CYS A 209 -11.20 -0.27 7.68
CA CYS A 209 -12.48 -0.79 7.19
C CYS A 209 -13.69 -0.43 8.07
N ASN A 210 -13.52 0.26 9.21
CA ASN A 210 -14.59 0.64 10.15
C ASN A 210 -15.37 -0.57 10.73
N LEU A 211 -14.76 -1.76 10.80
CA LEU A 211 -15.40 -2.98 11.31
C LEU A 211 -14.67 -3.53 12.53
N GLU A 212 -15.44 -3.96 13.52
CA GLU A 212 -14.92 -4.69 14.69
C GLU A 212 -14.68 -6.16 14.30
N LEU A 213 -13.49 -6.47 13.77
CA LEU A 213 -13.17 -7.82 13.27
C LEU A 213 -12.51 -8.72 14.33
N VAL A 214 -11.81 -8.13 15.29
CA VAL A 214 -11.00 -8.87 16.25
C VAL A 214 -11.74 -8.99 17.59
N PRO A 215 -12.16 -10.20 17.99
CA PRO A 215 -12.94 -10.37 19.20
C PRO A 215 -12.09 -10.18 20.46
N LYS A 216 -12.67 -9.52 21.46
CA LYS A 216 -11.99 -9.17 22.72
C LYS A 216 -11.34 -10.35 23.45
N TRP A 217 -11.95 -11.54 23.39
CA TRP A 217 -11.47 -12.73 24.10
C TRP A 217 -10.04 -13.15 23.70
N LEU A 218 -9.58 -12.79 22.49
CA LEU A 218 -8.20 -13.03 22.08
C LEU A 218 -7.20 -12.25 22.94
N PHE A 219 -7.54 -11.00 23.28
CA PHE A 219 -6.71 -10.15 24.14
C PHE A 219 -6.83 -10.52 25.61
N ASP A 220 -8.00 -11.02 26.03
CA ASP A 220 -8.18 -11.53 27.40
C ASP A 220 -7.37 -12.84 27.60
N GLY A 221 -7.33 -13.72 26.59
CA GLY A 221 -6.60 -14.99 26.63
C GLY A 221 -5.08 -14.86 26.45
N PHE A 222 -4.61 -13.89 25.65
CA PHE A 222 -3.19 -13.60 25.50
C PHE A 222 -2.95 -12.08 25.45
N PRO A 223 -2.85 -11.40 26.61
CA PRO A 223 -2.70 -9.94 26.67
C PRO A 223 -1.55 -9.34 25.87
N PRO A 224 -0.38 -10.01 25.70
CA PRO A 224 0.67 -9.49 24.83
C PRO A 224 0.29 -9.36 23.35
N LEU A 225 -0.77 -10.03 22.88
CA LEU A 225 -1.22 -9.99 21.48
C LEU A 225 -1.48 -8.56 20.98
N LYS A 226 -1.95 -7.66 21.86
CA LYS A 226 -2.23 -6.26 21.51
C LYS A 226 -0.99 -5.49 21.01
N TYR A 227 0.21 -5.99 21.27
CA TYR A 227 1.46 -5.40 20.79
C TYR A 227 2.02 -6.09 19.54
N LEU A 228 1.43 -7.22 19.15
CA LEU A 228 1.91 -8.06 18.03
C LEU A 228 0.91 -8.09 16.86
N MET A 229 -0.35 -7.77 17.13
CA MET A 229 -1.42 -7.79 16.15
C MET A 229 -1.95 -6.38 15.93
N TYR A 230 -1.87 -5.93 14.68
CA TYR A 230 -2.59 -4.75 14.24
C TYR A 230 -4.09 -5.08 14.11
N THR A 231 -4.94 -4.17 14.57
CA THR A 231 -6.40 -4.31 14.50
C THR A 231 -7.04 -3.09 13.88
N PRO A 232 -8.21 -3.25 13.22
CA PRO A 232 -9.07 -2.10 12.92
C PRO A 232 -9.32 -1.32 14.22
N SER A 233 -9.13 -0.01 14.17
CA SER A 233 -9.21 0.90 15.32
C SER A 233 -10.44 1.77 15.28
#